data_AF-A0A9P6BX30-F1
#
_entry.id   AF-A0A9P6BX30-F1
#
_cell.length_a   1.000
_cell.length_b   1.000
_cell.length_c   1.000
_cell.angle_alpha   90.00
_cell.angle_beta   90.00
_cell.angle_gamma   90.00
#
_symmetry.space_group_name_H-M   'P 1'
#
loop_
_entity.id
_entity.type
_entity.pdbx_description
1 polymer ?
#
loop_
_entity_poly.entity_id
_entity_poly.type
_entity_poly.pdbx_seq_one_letter_code
_entity_poly.pdbx_strand_id
1 'polypeptide(L)'
;GQRICAAVIPLISDLPTAKKLAVFMSATAKNFCSHCYLTYDQIHDLNFHNWKLWSWEEHLMNAYVWKKASTKEEQNDIFGAYGVRWSKLLHLPYWDPTSYIVIDSMHCFYLGLFHHHAVHIWGMDAAKDDG
;
A
#
# COMPACT_ATOMS: atom_id res chain seq x y z
N GLY A 1 -8.80 6.82 -37.84
CA GLY A 1 -8.26 6.92 -36.47
C GLY A 1 -7.81 5.56 -36.02
N GLN A 2 -6.59 5.44 -35.50
CA GLN A 2 -6.03 4.17 -35.03
C GLN A 2 -6.49 3.91 -33.60
N ARG A 3 -6.93 2.69 -33.30
CA ARG A 3 -7.29 2.27 -31.94
C ARG A 3 -6.01 1.83 -31.23
N ILE A 4 -5.73 2.41 -30.06
CA ILE A 4 -4.63 2.00 -29.18
C ILE A 4 -5.25 1.22 -28.01
N CYS A 5 -4.74 0.01 -27.77
CA CYS A 5 -5.06 -0.78 -26.59
C CYS A 5 -3.87 -0.70 -25.63
N ALA A 6 -4.12 -0.26 -24.39
CA ALA A 6 -3.10 -0.22 -23.34
C ALA A 6 -3.64 -0.97 -22.10
N ALA A 7 -2.77 -1.68 -21.41
CA ALA A 7 -3.05 -2.33 -20.14
C ALA A 7 -2.03 -1.86 -19.11
N VAL A 8 -2.48 -1.68 -17.86
CA VAL A 8 -1.63 -1.35 -16.72
C VAL A 8 -1.57 -2.59 -15.86
N ILE A 9 -0.38 -3.14 -15.60
CA ILE A 9 -0.23 -4.42 -14.90
C ILE A 9 0.56 -4.21 -13.61
N PRO A 10 1.91 -4.17 -13.55
CA PRO A 10 2.58 -3.98 -12.27
C PRO A 10 2.54 -2.52 -11.83
N LEU A 11 2.17 -2.29 -10.57
CA LEU A 11 2.32 -1.00 -9.92
C LEU A 11 3.68 -0.95 -9.23
N ILE A 12 4.67 -0.37 -9.92
CA ILE A 12 6.03 -0.17 -9.41
C ILE A 12 6.20 1.30 -9.07
N SER A 13 6.22 1.62 -7.78
CA SER A 13 6.48 2.97 -7.28
C SER A 13 6.87 2.92 -5.80
N ASP A 14 7.31 4.06 -5.26
CA ASP A 14 7.47 4.22 -3.83
C ASP A 14 6.16 3.94 -3.08
N LEU A 15 6.28 3.46 -1.83
CA LEU A 15 5.13 3.00 -1.05
C LEU A 15 4.01 4.05 -0.94
N PRO A 16 4.28 5.36 -0.70
CA PRO A 16 3.24 6.39 -0.69
C PRO A 16 2.45 6.50 -2.01
N THR A 17 3.13 6.44 -3.15
CA THR A 17 2.48 6.53 -4.47
C THR A 17 1.72 5.25 -4.78
N ALA A 18 2.31 4.09 -4.48
CA ALA A 18 1.67 2.79 -4.65
C ALA A 18 0.35 2.75 -3.86
N LYS A 19 0.35 3.14 -2.58
CA LYS A 19 -0.85 3.21 -1.75
C LYS A 19 -1.92 4.13 -2.32
N LYS A 20 -1.55 5.32 -2.81
CA LYS A 20 -2.51 6.27 -3.39
C LYS A 20 -3.17 5.74 -4.66
N LEU A 21 -2.39 5.12 -5.55
CA LEU A 21 -2.85 4.57 -6.83
C LEU A 21 -3.66 3.29 -6.64
N ALA A 22 -3.21 2.41 -5.74
CA ALA A 22 -3.91 1.21 -5.32
C ALA A 22 -5.04 1.46 -4.31
N VAL A 23 -5.29 2.73 -3.98
CA VAL A 23 -6.48 3.17 -3.26
C VAL A 23 -6.53 2.69 -1.80
N PHE A 24 -5.36 2.41 -1.23
CA PHE A 24 -5.17 2.01 0.17
C PHE A 24 -4.85 3.19 1.09
N MET A 25 -4.96 2.93 2.39
CA MET A 25 -4.45 3.80 3.47
C MET A 25 -2.92 3.99 3.43
N SER A 26 -2.48 5.07 4.10
CA SER A 26 -1.05 5.36 4.30
C SER A 26 -0.32 4.19 4.97
N ALA A 27 0.97 4.07 4.70
CA ALA A 27 1.86 3.12 5.36
C ALA A 27 1.94 3.32 6.89
N THR A 28 1.59 4.52 7.39
CA THR A 28 1.61 4.87 8.82
C THR A 28 0.27 4.64 9.52
N ALA A 29 -0.73 4.16 8.81
CA ALA A 29 -2.08 4.06 9.33
C ALA A 29 -2.39 2.64 9.84
N LYS A 30 -3.52 2.45 10.53
CA LYS A 30 -3.85 1.18 11.19
C LYS A 30 -3.69 -0.03 10.26
N ASN A 31 -4.30 0.03 9.08
CA ASN A 31 -4.12 -0.96 8.01
C ASN A 31 -2.95 -0.53 7.12
N PHE A 32 -1.73 -0.85 7.54
CA PHE A 32 -0.51 -0.40 6.88
C PHE A 32 -0.16 -1.23 5.64
N CYS A 33 -0.56 -2.51 5.59
CA CYS A 33 -0.19 -3.44 4.52
C CYS A 33 -1.18 -3.40 3.36
N SER A 34 -0.71 -3.63 2.13
CA SER A 34 -1.59 -3.78 0.95
C SER A 34 -1.94 -5.24 0.65
N HIS A 35 -1.27 -6.19 1.31
CA HIS A 35 -1.40 -7.63 1.05
C HIS A 35 -2.13 -8.38 2.17
N CYS A 36 -2.05 -7.90 3.41
CA CYS A 36 -2.73 -8.49 4.55
C CYS A 36 -3.55 -7.49 5.37
N TYR A 37 -4.42 -8.02 6.22
CA TYR A 37 -5.28 -7.29 7.16
C TYR A 37 -4.63 -7.00 8.52
N LEU A 38 -3.33 -7.27 8.68
CA LEU A 38 -2.65 -6.97 9.94
C LEU A 38 -2.73 -5.48 10.26
N THR A 39 -3.01 -5.19 11.53
CA THR A 39 -2.95 -3.82 12.03
C THR A 39 -1.54 -3.47 12.47
N TYR A 40 -1.25 -2.19 12.61
CA TYR A 40 0.04 -1.71 13.11
C TYR A 40 0.42 -2.32 14.46
N ASP A 41 -0.56 -2.58 15.34
CA ASP A 41 -0.34 -3.23 16.64
C ASP A 41 0.16 -4.69 16.51
N GLN A 42 -0.08 -5.31 15.36
CA GLN A 42 0.30 -6.69 15.05
C GLN A 42 1.53 -6.77 14.13
N ILE A 43 2.27 -5.67 13.95
CA ILE A 43 3.44 -5.61 13.05
C ILE A 43 4.53 -6.63 13.38
N HIS A 44 4.56 -7.12 14.63
CA HIS A 44 5.52 -8.14 15.09
C HIS A 44 5.08 -9.58 14.79
N ASP A 45 3.86 -9.80 14.27
CA ASP A 45 3.45 -11.12 13.80
C ASP A 45 4.12 -11.41 12.47
N LEU A 46 5.20 -12.18 12.50
CA LEU A 46 5.98 -12.58 11.33
C LEU A 46 5.51 -13.91 10.71
N ASN A 47 4.47 -14.56 11.29
CA ASN A 47 4.00 -15.86 10.83
C ASN A 47 3.02 -15.73 9.65
N PHE A 48 3.57 -15.53 8.46
CA PHE A 48 2.80 -15.27 7.24
C PHE A 48 1.79 -16.35 6.86
N HIS A 49 1.94 -17.59 7.37
CA HIS A 49 0.98 -18.67 7.14
C HIS A 49 -0.38 -18.40 7.78
N ASN A 50 -0.43 -17.59 8.84
CA ASN A 50 -1.64 -17.28 9.58
C ASN A 50 -2.28 -15.95 9.18
N TRP A 51 -1.64 -15.18 8.30
CA TRP A 51 -2.12 -13.86 7.95
C TRP A 51 -3.37 -13.95 7.09
N LYS A 52 -4.40 -13.18 7.47
CA LYS A 52 -5.54 -12.95 6.58
C LYS A 52 -5.07 -12.01 5.45
N LEU A 53 -5.09 -12.51 4.22
CA LEU A 53 -4.78 -11.75 3.01
C LEU A 53 -6.00 -10.98 2.51
N TRP A 54 -5.77 -9.89 1.78
CA TRP A 54 -6.83 -9.21 1.03
C TRP A 54 -7.33 -10.11 -0.08
N SER A 55 -8.66 -10.26 -0.18
CA SER A 55 -9.28 -10.74 -1.41
C SER A 55 -9.65 -9.57 -2.31
N TRP A 56 -9.57 -9.80 -3.62
CA TRP A 56 -9.99 -8.82 -4.62
C TRP A 56 -11.47 -8.45 -4.45
N GLU A 57 -12.32 -9.44 -4.16
CA GLU A 57 -13.75 -9.26 -3.96
C GLU A 57 -14.04 -8.37 -2.73
N GLU A 58 -13.39 -8.63 -1.59
CA GLU A 58 -13.53 -7.78 -0.39
C GLU A 58 -13.02 -6.36 -0.66
N HIS A 59 -11.88 -6.22 -1.37
CA HIS A 59 -11.32 -4.92 -1.71
C HIS A 59 -12.29 -4.09 -2.57
N LEU A 60 -12.83 -4.68 -3.64
CA LEU A 60 -13.82 -4.05 -4.48
C LEU A 60 -15.09 -3.68 -3.71
N MET A 61 -15.62 -4.61 -2.93
CA MET A 61 -16.83 -4.38 -2.14
C MET A 61 -16.66 -3.17 -1.22
N ASN A 62 -15.55 -3.10 -0.48
CA ASN A 62 -15.25 -1.98 0.42
C ASN A 62 -15.08 -0.67 -0.35
N ALA A 63 -14.42 -0.70 -1.50
CA ALA A 63 -14.29 0.47 -2.37
C ALA A 63 -15.65 0.96 -2.88
N TYR A 64 -16.57 0.05 -3.24
CA TYR A 64 -17.92 0.39 -3.67
C TYR A 64 -18.78 0.95 -2.54
N VAL A 65 -18.65 0.41 -1.33
CA VAL A 65 -19.30 0.96 -0.13
C VAL A 65 -18.84 2.40 0.09
N TRP A 66 -17.53 2.65 0.00
CA TRP A 66 -16.97 4.01 0.08
C TRP A 66 -17.51 4.93 -1.02
N LYS A 67 -17.62 4.44 -2.27
CA LYS A 67 -18.17 5.20 -3.41
C LYS A 67 -19.64 5.60 -3.21
N LYS A 68 -20.42 4.72 -2.58
CA LYS A 68 -21.87 4.89 -2.39
C LYS A 68 -22.22 5.82 -1.22
N ALA A 69 -21.26 6.07 -0.32
CA ALA A 69 -21.43 6.99 0.80
C ALA A 69 -21.87 8.38 0.32
N SER A 70 -22.82 8.98 1.03
CA SER A 70 -23.48 10.22 0.61
C SER A 70 -22.72 11.46 1.07
N THR A 71 -21.97 11.35 2.17
CA THR A 71 -21.24 12.46 2.78
C THR A 71 -19.75 12.17 2.86
N LYS A 72 -18.95 13.23 3.00
CA LYS A 72 -17.50 13.11 3.16
C LYS A 72 -17.14 12.51 4.52
N GLU A 73 -17.96 12.77 5.52
CA GLU A 73 -17.87 12.22 6.86
C GLU A 73 -18.04 10.69 6.82
N GLU A 74 -19.09 10.19 6.16
CA GLU A 74 -19.29 8.75 5.96
C GLU A 74 -18.11 8.12 5.18
N GLN A 75 -17.62 8.78 4.14
CA GLN A 75 -16.45 8.32 3.39
C GLN A 75 -15.21 8.20 4.29
N ASN A 76 -14.99 9.16 5.19
CA ASN A 76 -13.86 9.12 6.12
C ASN A 76 -14.02 8.00 7.14
N ASP A 77 -15.22 7.76 7.65
CA ASP A 77 -15.52 6.68 8.59
C ASP A 77 -15.30 5.31 7.95
N ILE A 78 -15.82 5.11 6.73
CA ILE A 78 -15.62 3.89 5.93
C ILE A 78 -14.13 3.70 5.63
N PHE A 79 -13.43 4.76 5.24
CA PHE A 79 -12.00 4.70 4.98
C PHE A 79 -11.22 4.37 6.25
N GLY A 80 -11.60 4.90 7.41
CA GLY A 80 -10.99 4.56 8.69
C GLY A 80 -11.23 3.12 9.13
N ALA A 81 -12.40 2.56 8.79
CA ALA A 81 -12.77 1.19 9.13
C ALA A 81 -12.10 0.14 8.22
N TYR A 82 -12.22 0.32 6.90
CA TYR A 82 -11.75 -0.67 5.92
C TYR A 82 -10.38 -0.33 5.33
N GLY A 83 -9.99 0.94 5.28
CA GLY A 83 -8.72 1.37 4.70
C GLY A 83 -8.60 1.31 3.20
N VAL A 84 -9.74 1.27 2.52
CA VAL A 84 -9.86 1.30 1.07
C VAL A 84 -10.82 2.41 0.68
N ARG A 85 -10.51 3.16 -0.38
CA ARG A 85 -11.41 4.15 -0.99
C ARG A 85 -11.74 3.76 -2.44
N TRP A 86 -12.48 4.59 -3.17
CA TRP A 86 -12.76 4.34 -4.59
C TRP A 86 -11.77 5.08 -5.52
N SER A 87 -11.44 4.45 -6.64
CA SER A 87 -10.73 5.08 -7.77
C SER A 87 -11.30 4.59 -9.10
N LYS A 88 -11.16 5.40 -10.16
CA LYS A 88 -11.54 5.00 -11.52
C LYS A 88 -10.74 3.79 -12.02
N LEU A 89 -9.54 3.53 -11.48
CA LEU A 89 -8.74 2.36 -11.87
C LEU A 89 -9.42 1.04 -11.51
N LEU A 90 -10.24 1.01 -10.45
CA LEU A 90 -11.00 -0.18 -10.05
C LEU A 90 -12.13 -0.55 -11.03
N HIS A 91 -12.43 0.30 -12.02
CA HIS A 91 -13.34 -0.07 -13.11
C HIS A 91 -12.71 -1.03 -14.13
N LEU A 92 -11.38 -1.16 -14.14
CA LEU A 92 -10.67 -2.04 -15.07
C LEU A 92 -10.80 -3.49 -14.59
N PRO A 93 -11.46 -4.40 -15.33
CA PRO A 93 -11.73 -5.76 -14.86
C PRO A 93 -10.48 -6.59 -14.58
N TYR A 94 -9.36 -6.23 -15.22
CA TYR A 94 -8.07 -6.90 -15.08
C TYR A 94 -7.20 -6.31 -13.97
N TRP A 95 -7.55 -5.14 -13.42
CA TRP A 95 -6.69 -4.40 -12.48
C TRP A 95 -6.97 -4.84 -11.04
N ASP A 96 -6.09 -5.68 -10.49
CA ASP A 96 -6.14 -6.09 -9.09
C ASP A 96 -4.99 -5.45 -8.28
N PRO A 97 -5.26 -4.36 -7.53
CA PRO A 97 -4.25 -3.73 -6.69
C PRO A 97 -3.78 -4.61 -5.53
N THR A 98 -4.52 -5.64 -5.14
CA THR A 98 -4.10 -6.54 -4.05
C THR A 98 -2.97 -7.47 -4.48
N SER A 99 -2.87 -7.75 -5.79
CA SER A 99 -1.86 -8.64 -6.39
C SER A 99 -0.78 -7.91 -7.18
N TYR A 100 -1.03 -6.67 -7.64
CA TYR A 100 -0.15 -5.99 -8.60
C TYR A 100 0.81 -4.97 -7.98
N ILE A 101 0.72 -4.70 -6.69
CA ILE A 101 1.67 -3.80 -6.00
C ILE A 101 3.00 -4.50 -5.84
N VAL A 102 4.02 -3.99 -6.52
CA VAL A 102 5.39 -4.47 -6.36
C VAL A 102 6.08 -3.64 -5.29
N ILE A 103 6.76 -4.31 -4.36
CA ILE A 103 7.63 -3.64 -3.39
C ILE A 103 8.86 -3.12 -4.13
N ASP A 104 9.02 -1.80 -4.15
CA ASP A 104 10.20 -1.15 -4.72
C ASP A 104 11.42 -1.45 -3.84
N SER A 105 12.30 -2.32 -4.32
CA SER A 105 13.51 -2.73 -3.62
C SER A 105 14.49 -1.57 -3.42
N MET A 106 14.56 -0.60 -4.33
CA MET A 106 15.44 0.55 -4.16
C MET A 106 15.03 1.37 -2.94
N HIS A 107 13.74 1.69 -2.84
CA HIS A 107 13.22 2.51 -1.75
C HIS A 107 13.11 1.74 -0.44
N CYS A 108 12.65 0.49 -0.49
CA CYS A 108 12.46 -0.33 0.71
C CYS A 108 13.78 -0.84 1.28
N PHE A 109 14.63 -1.44 0.43
CA PHE A 109 15.85 -2.09 0.88
C PHE A 109 17.03 -1.11 0.95
N TYR A 110 17.35 -0.42 -0.16
CA TYR A 110 18.56 0.42 -0.20
C TYR A 110 18.39 1.73 0.60
N LEU A 111 17.37 2.52 0.28
CA LEU A 111 17.11 3.82 0.94
C LEU A 111 16.46 3.67 2.31
N GLY A 112 15.73 2.59 2.55
CA GLY A 112 15.06 2.31 3.82
C GLY A 112 15.96 1.52 4.76
N LEU A 113 15.96 0.20 4.60
CA LEU A 113 16.57 -0.72 5.54
C LEU A 113 18.08 -0.55 5.65
N PHE A 114 18.79 -0.55 4.52
CA PHE A 114 20.25 -0.48 4.49
C PHE A 114 20.74 0.87 5.03
N HIS A 115 20.16 1.97 4.56
CA HIS A 115 20.47 3.30 5.09
C HIS A 115 20.24 3.38 6.60
N HIS A 116 19.10 2.88 7.10
CA HIS A 116 18.81 2.88 8.52
C HIS A 116 19.83 2.06 9.33
N HIS A 117 20.18 0.86 8.87
CA HIS A 117 21.18 0.02 9.53
C HIS A 117 22.58 0.66 9.51
N ALA A 118 23.05 1.12 8.35
CA ALA A 118 24.40 1.66 8.23
C ALA A 118 24.55 2.99 8.98
N VAL A 119 23.64 3.94 8.76
CA VAL A 119 23.79 5.31 9.27
C VAL A 119 23.26 5.43 10.70
N HIS A 120 22.08 4.88 11.00
CA HIS A 120 21.44 5.09 12.30
C HIS A 120 21.83 4.05 13.35
N ILE A 121 22.03 2.78 12.95
CA ILE A 121 22.40 1.71 13.90
C ILE A 121 23.93 1.62 14.05
N TRP A 122 24.67 1.57 12.94
CA TRP A 122 26.13 1.45 12.97
C TRP A 122 26.87 2.79 13.02
N GLY A 123 26.18 3.91 12.82
CA GLY A 123 26.80 5.23 12.92
C GLY A 123 27.77 5.56 11.78
N MET A 124 27.70 4.85 10.65
CA MET A 124 28.50 5.09 9.44
C MET A 124 27.98 6.31 8.67
N ASP A 125 27.87 7.44 9.37
CA ASP A 125 27.44 8.71 8.81
C ASP A 125 28.66 9.45 8.29
N ALA A 126 28.70 9.73 6.98
CA ALA A 126 29.79 10.47 6.34
C ALA A 126 29.95 11.91 6.89
N ALA A 127 28.96 12.42 7.62
CA ALA A 127 29.03 13.71 8.30
C ALA A 127 29.65 13.65 9.71
N LYS A 128 29.93 12.45 10.24
CA LYS A 128 30.65 12.29 11.52
C LYS A 128 32.13 12.11 11.24
N ASP A 129 32.98 12.77 12.02
CA ASP A 129 34.41 12.49 11.99
C ASP A 129 34.65 11.03 12.40
N ASP A 130 35.44 10.34 11.60
CA ASP A 130 36.08 9.09 11.99
C ASP A 130 36.99 9.46 13.18
N GLY A 131 36.62 9.03 14.39
CA GLY A 131 37.38 9.35 15.60
C GLY A 131 38.87 9.02 15.51
#